data_AF-A0A2V9Q910-F1
#
_entry.id   AF-A0A2V9Q910-F1
#
_cell.length_a   1.000
_cell.length_b   1.000
_cell.length_c   1.000
_cell.angle_alpha   90.00
_cell.angle_beta   90.00
_cell.angle_gamma   90.00
#
_symmetry.space_group_name_H-M   'P 1'
#
loop_
_entity.id
_entity.type
_entity.pdbx_description
1 polymer ?
#
loop_
_entity_poly.entity_id
_entity_poly.type
_entity_poly.pdbx_seq_one_letter_code
_entity_poly.pdbx_strand_id
1 'polypeptide(L)'
;MPLSPDHIVEIGGRQLKLTNLDKVLYPATGFTKGQVIDYYARIAPVLVPHLSGKPLTLKRYPNGVNEPPFFEKNATKHRPEWVKTAPIWSEGNQREVNYILANDLATLVWVANLAAIELHPSLSLAADIECPRSMVFDLDPGPPANIVQCCQVAVWLRAIFDHFKLQSFPKTSGSKGMQIYVPLNTKTSYDETKPFAHALARLLENEHRDLVVSDMKKAVRTNKIFVDWSQNDEHKTTVSVYSLRAREHPTVSTPITWEEVERTLKKKDASLLVFESQQTLERVAKMGDLFAPLLSLKQKLPKLAGIGEGEPQVVSEIAAQASRKKPVPGKQRKSSESETQPLKGQSRKRSVRHG
;
A
#
# COMPACT_ATOMS: atom_id res chain seq x y z
N MET A 1 -29.63 5.61 -19.71
CA MET A 1 -29.06 4.38 -20.29
C MET A 1 -29.78 3.20 -19.66
N PRO A 2 -30.27 2.22 -20.44
CA PRO A 2 -30.79 0.99 -19.85
C PRO A 2 -29.67 0.32 -19.04
N LEU A 3 -30.00 -0.16 -17.84
CA LEU A 3 -29.06 -0.88 -16.97
C LEU A 3 -28.61 -2.14 -17.72
N SER A 4 -27.31 -2.43 -17.71
CA SER A 4 -26.78 -3.71 -18.19
C SER A 4 -27.54 -4.86 -17.48
N PRO A 5 -27.89 -5.95 -18.20
CA PRO A 5 -28.56 -7.08 -17.56
C PRO A 5 -27.71 -7.61 -16.40
N ASP A 6 -28.39 -8.14 -15.38
CA ASP A 6 -27.68 -8.78 -14.27
C ASP A 6 -26.96 -10.03 -14.76
N HIS A 7 -25.71 -10.21 -14.35
CA HIS A 7 -24.89 -11.36 -14.72
C HIS A 7 -24.70 -12.27 -13.51
N ILE A 8 -25.14 -13.52 -13.62
CA ILE A 8 -24.80 -14.56 -12.64
C ILE A 8 -23.47 -15.19 -13.08
N VAL A 9 -22.47 -15.12 -12.22
CA VAL A 9 -21.14 -15.68 -12.47
C VAL A 9 -20.74 -16.63 -11.35
N GLU A 10 -19.94 -17.64 -11.67
CA GLU A 10 -19.35 -18.51 -10.67
C GLU A 10 -17.92 -18.06 -10.35
N ILE A 11 -17.63 -17.77 -9.08
CA ILE A 11 -16.33 -17.31 -8.60
C ILE A 11 -15.96 -18.12 -7.37
N GLY A 12 -14.88 -18.90 -7.46
CA GLY A 12 -14.42 -19.74 -6.35
C GLY A 12 -15.49 -20.73 -5.85
N GLY A 13 -16.26 -21.32 -6.77
CA GLY A 13 -17.36 -22.25 -6.45
C GLY A 13 -18.61 -21.60 -5.86
N ARG A 14 -18.74 -20.27 -5.96
CA ARG A 14 -19.89 -19.51 -5.44
C ARG A 14 -20.57 -18.74 -6.57
N GLN A 15 -21.90 -18.76 -6.60
CA GLN A 15 -22.67 -17.94 -7.53
C GLN A 15 -22.80 -16.51 -7.01
N LEU A 16 -22.43 -15.53 -7.84
CA LEU A 16 -22.56 -14.11 -7.56
C LEU A 16 -23.40 -13.44 -8.64
N LYS A 17 -24.37 -12.64 -8.20
CA LYS A 17 -25.13 -11.74 -9.07
C LYS A 17 -24.40 -10.39 -9.16
N LEU A 18 -23.75 -10.15 -10.30
CA LEU A 18 -23.15 -8.85 -10.63
C LEU A 18 -24.19 -7.98 -11.34
N THR A 19 -24.24 -6.71 -10.97
CA THR A 19 -25.26 -5.76 -11.45
C THR A 19 -24.58 -4.53 -12.04
N ASN A 20 -25.26 -3.73 -12.85
CA ASN A 20 -24.82 -2.37 -13.24
C ASN A 20 -23.34 -2.29 -13.70
N LEU A 21 -22.87 -3.24 -14.50
CA LEU A 21 -21.45 -3.35 -14.85
C LEU A 21 -20.96 -2.15 -15.66
N ASP A 22 -21.80 -1.59 -16.53
CA ASP A 22 -21.45 -0.42 -17.35
C ASP A 22 -21.55 0.91 -16.59
N LYS A 23 -21.95 0.89 -15.31
CA LYS A 23 -22.03 2.12 -14.51
C LYS A 23 -20.64 2.73 -14.37
N VAL A 24 -20.46 3.92 -14.92
CA VAL A 24 -19.22 4.70 -14.77
C VAL A 24 -19.05 5.11 -13.31
N LEU A 25 -17.93 4.71 -12.70
CA LEU A 25 -17.57 5.11 -11.34
C LEU A 25 -16.46 6.19 -11.32
N TYR A 26 -15.63 6.26 -12.37
CA TYR A 26 -14.65 7.35 -12.57
C TYR A 26 -14.97 8.14 -13.83
N PRO A 27 -15.69 9.28 -13.73
CA PRO A 27 -16.13 10.02 -14.91
C PRO A 27 -14.99 10.51 -15.82
N ALA A 28 -13.86 10.92 -15.26
CA ALA A 28 -12.73 11.47 -16.03
C ALA A 28 -12.07 10.46 -16.98
N THR A 29 -12.17 9.17 -16.67
CA THR A 29 -11.55 8.07 -17.45
C THR A 29 -12.57 7.13 -18.06
N GLY A 30 -13.87 7.32 -17.77
CA GLY A 30 -14.92 6.37 -18.13
C GLY A 30 -14.84 5.03 -17.39
N PHE A 31 -14.01 4.90 -16.34
CA PHE A 31 -13.76 3.62 -15.68
C PHE A 31 -15.03 3.11 -14.97
N THR A 32 -15.50 1.93 -15.36
CA THR A 32 -16.80 1.37 -14.97
C THR A 32 -16.72 0.49 -13.73
N LYS A 33 -17.89 0.16 -13.15
CA LYS A 33 -17.98 -0.81 -12.06
C LYS A 33 -17.48 -2.20 -12.47
N GLY A 34 -17.75 -2.62 -13.71
CA GLY A 34 -17.20 -3.86 -14.27
C GLY A 34 -15.67 -3.87 -14.26
N GLN A 35 -15.02 -2.76 -14.60
CA GLN A 35 -13.56 -2.64 -14.55
C GLN A 35 -13.00 -2.59 -13.12
N VAL A 36 -13.74 -2.02 -12.16
CA VAL A 36 -13.38 -2.12 -10.73
C VAL A 36 -13.41 -3.58 -10.27
N ILE A 37 -14.45 -4.32 -10.66
CA ILE A 37 -14.57 -5.76 -10.35
C ILE A 37 -13.45 -6.55 -11.02
N ASP A 38 -13.18 -6.32 -12.31
CA ASP A 38 -12.10 -6.99 -13.06
C ASP A 38 -10.74 -6.76 -12.40
N TYR A 39 -10.42 -5.51 -12.05
CA TYR A 39 -9.18 -5.17 -11.37
C TYR A 39 -9.04 -5.96 -10.06
N TYR A 40 -10.07 -5.94 -9.21
CA TYR A 40 -10.03 -6.64 -7.93
C TYR A 40 -9.96 -8.17 -8.09
N ALA A 41 -10.61 -8.72 -9.11
CA ALA A 41 -10.51 -10.14 -9.42
C ALA A 41 -9.09 -10.54 -9.86
N ARG A 42 -8.45 -9.73 -10.72
CA ARG A 42 -7.12 -10.02 -11.27
C ARG A 42 -5.99 -9.78 -10.27
N ILE A 43 -6.14 -8.81 -9.36
CA ILE A 43 -5.14 -8.53 -8.31
C ILE A 43 -5.31 -9.43 -7.08
N ALA A 44 -6.43 -10.16 -6.98
CA ALA A 44 -6.77 -11.01 -5.83
C ALA A 44 -5.66 -11.97 -5.38
N PRO A 45 -4.89 -12.63 -6.28
CA PRO A 45 -3.85 -13.58 -5.85
C PRO A 45 -2.80 -12.96 -4.91
N VAL A 46 -2.51 -11.66 -5.06
CA VAL A 46 -1.59 -10.93 -4.18
C VAL A 46 -2.31 -10.10 -3.13
N LEU A 47 -3.52 -9.61 -3.40
CA LEU A 47 -4.28 -8.77 -2.46
C LEU A 47 -4.94 -9.57 -1.33
N VAL A 48 -5.60 -10.70 -1.63
CA VAL A 48 -6.36 -11.48 -0.63
C VAL A 48 -5.49 -11.88 0.58
N PRO A 49 -4.23 -12.33 0.43
CA PRO A 49 -3.35 -12.58 1.57
C PRO A 49 -3.19 -11.39 2.53
N HIS A 50 -3.18 -10.15 2.01
CA HIS A 50 -3.08 -8.92 2.81
C HIS A 50 -4.39 -8.50 3.46
N LEU A 51 -5.53 -9.09 3.08
CA LEU A 51 -6.85 -8.82 3.67
C LEU A 51 -7.34 -9.95 4.58
N SER A 52 -6.85 -11.17 4.36
CA SER A 52 -7.32 -12.37 5.02
C SER A 52 -7.23 -12.25 6.55
N GLY A 53 -8.34 -12.53 7.22
CA GLY A 53 -8.48 -12.47 8.67
C GLY A 53 -8.49 -11.05 9.25
N LYS A 54 -8.43 -10.00 8.45
CA LYS A 54 -8.44 -8.60 8.92
C LYS A 54 -9.85 -8.01 8.86
N PRO A 55 -10.35 -7.44 9.97
CA PRO A 55 -11.54 -6.59 9.96
C PRO A 55 -11.42 -5.51 8.89
N LEU A 56 -12.37 -5.50 7.96
CA LEU A 56 -12.33 -4.63 6.79
C LEU A 56 -13.37 -3.51 6.91
N THR A 57 -12.90 -2.26 6.88
CA THR A 57 -13.77 -1.11 6.63
C THR A 57 -13.83 -0.86 5.13
N LEU A 58 -15.04 -0.80 4.58
CA LEU A 58 -15.27 -0.48 3.18
C LEU A 58 -15.57 1.01 3.02
N LYS A 59 -14.97 1.65 2.03
CA LYS A 59 -15.41 2.97 1.58
C LYS A 59 -16.10 2.83 0.23
N ARG A 60 -17.40 3.06 0.25
CA ARG A 60 -18.30 2.75 -0.87
C ARG A 60 -18.66 4.02 -1.64
N TYR A 61 -18.69 3.87 -2.96
CA TYR A 61 -18.98 4.92 -3.93
C TYR A 61 -20.06 4.44 -4.91
N PRO A 62 -21.30 4.15 -4.44
CA PRO A 62 -22.32 3.59 -5.31
C PRO A 62 -22.63 4.45 -6.53
N ASN A 63 -22.42 5.77 -6.43
CA ASN A 63 -22.71 6.76 -7.46
C ASN A 63 -21.45 7.33 -8.14
N GLY A 64 -20.27 6.72 -7.90
CA GLY A 64 -19.01 7.16 -8.46
C GLY A 64 -18.21 8.11 -7.57
N VAL A 65 -16.98 8.39 -7.97
CA VAL A 65 -15.95 9.08 -7.15
C VAL A 65 -16.20 10.58 -6.93
N ASN A 66 -17.05 11.20 -7.75
CA ASN A 66 -17.42 12.61 -7.64
C ASN A 66 -18.59 12.83 -6.65
N GLU A 67 -19.27 11.76 -6.24
CA GLU A 67 -20.39 11.81 -5.31
C GLU A 67 -19.97 11.46 -3.88
N PRO A 68 -20.73 11.88 -2.86
CA PRO A 68 -20.41 11.57 -1.47
C PRO A 68 -20.27 10.06 -1.21
N PRO A 69 -19.15 9.60 -0.62
CA PRO A 69 -19.00 8.22 -0.20
C PRO A 69 -19.65 7.97 1.15
N PHE A 70 -19.72 6.69 1.54
CA PHE A 70 -19.94 6.31 2.93
C PHE A 70 -18.98 5.20 3.37
N PHE A 71 -18.71 5.17 4.67
CA PHE A 71 -17.92 4.13 5.31
C PHE A 71 -18.85 3.04 5.87
N GLU A 72 -18.54 1.79 5.56
CA GLU A 72 -19.27 0.62 6.05
C GLU A 72 -18.31 -0.25 6.87
N LYS A 73 -18.50 -0.22 8.18
CA LYS A 73 -17.78 -1.07 9.15
C LYS A 73 -18.58 -2.30 9.51
N ASN A 74 -19.89 -2.12 9.74
CA ASN A 74 -20.80 -3.19 10.09
C ASN A 74 -21.36 -3.81 8.81
N ALA A 75 -21.16 -5.11 8.64
CA ALA A 75 -21.66 -5.85 7.49
C ALA A 75 -23.20 -5.74 7.39
N THR A 76 -23.70 -5.64 6.16
CA THR A 76 -25.14 -5.68 5.88
C THR A 76 -25.74 -7.03 6.29
N LYS A 77 -26.97 -7.00 6.83
CA LYS A 77 -27.73 -8.21 7.21
C LYS A 77 -28.05 -9.09 6.00
N HIS A 78 -28.12 -8.52 4.80
CA HIS A 78 -28.45 -9.23 3.56
C HIS A 78 -27.22 -9.76 2.82
N ARG A 79 -26.07 -9.87 3.50
CA ARG A 79 -24.87 -10.46 2.89
C ARG A 79 -25.10 -11.94 2.57
N PRO A 80 -24.46 -12.51 1.54
CA PRO A 80 -24.44 -13.95 1.33
C PRO A 80 -23.91 -14.68 2.58
N GLU A 81 -24.46 -15.85 2.89
CA GLU A 81 -24.11 -16.63 4.09
C GLU A 81 -22.62 -16.97 4.16
N TRP A 82 -22.01 -17.19 3.00
CA TRP A 82 -20.60 -17.52 2.87
C TRP A 82 -19.65 -16.35 3.13
N VAL A 83 -20.12 -15.09 3.12
CA VAL A 83 -19.29 -13.93 3.47
C VAL A 83 -19.03 -13.95 4.97
N LYS A 84 -17.80 -14.24 5.40
CA LYS A 84 -17.49 -14.31 6.83
C LYS A 84 -17.41 -12.91 7.45
N THR A 85 -17.76 -12.85 8.73
CA THR A 85 -17.67 -11.63 9.55
C THR A 85 -17.00 -11.93 10.88
N ALA A 86 -16.39 -10.90 11.47
CA ALA A 86 -15.87 -10.94 12.83
C ALA A 86 -16.60 -9.91 13.71
N PRO A 87 -17.22 -10.31 14.83
CA PRO A 87 -17.75 -9.38 15.80
C PRO A 87 -16.58 -8.75 16.57
N ILE A 88 -16.54 -7.42 16.61
CA ILE A 88 -15.57 -6.64 17.37
C ILE A 88 -16.33 -5.63 18.21
N TRP A 89 -16.04 -5.59 19.53
CA TRP A 89 -16.65 -4.63 20.43
C TRP A 89 -16.29 -3.20 20.02
N SER A 90 -17.28 -2.31 20.01
CA SER A 90 -17.09 -0.89 19.73
C SER A 90 -17.56 -0.09 20.93
N GLU A 91 -16.63 0.45 21.70
CA GLU A 91 -16.94 1.30 22.87
C GLU A 91 -17.80 2.49 22.48
N GLY A 92 -17.45 3.22 21.42
CA GLY A 92 -18.22 4.39 20.98
C GLY A 92 -19.66 4.10 20.55
N ASN A 93 -19.98 2.85 20.17
CA ASN A 93 -21.33 2.43 19.78
C ASN A 93 -22.03 1.56 20.84
N GLN A 94 -21.33 1.18 21.91
CA GLN A 94 -21.79 0.27 22.96
C GLN A 94 -22.41 -1.03 22.42
N ARG A 95 -21.80 -1.59 21.37
CA ARG A 95 -22.25 -2.84 20.72
C ARG A 95 -21.14 -3.50 19.91
N GLU A 96 -21.36 -4.75 19.54
CA GLU A 96 -20.55 -5.41 18.53
C GLU A 96 -20.79 -4.85 17.12
N VAL A 97 -19.70 -4.65 16.39
CA VAL A 97 -19.67 -4.34 14.97
C VAL A 97 -19.15 -5.57 14.24
N ASN A 98 -19.94 -6.08 13.30
CA ASN A 98 -19.60 -7.26 12.51
C ASN A 98 -18.81 -6.85 11.27
N TYR A 99 -17.48 -6.86 11.34
CA TYR A 99 -16.63 -6.51 10.21
C TYR A 99 -16.60 -7.62 9.16
N ILE A 100 -16.59 -7.25 7.87
CA ILE A 100 -16.40 -8.21 6.78
C ILE A 100 -14.97 -8.74 6.81
N LEU A 101 -14.79 -10.04 6.56
CA LEU A 101 -13.49 -10.68 6.35
C LEU A 101 -13.35 -11.07 4.88
N ALA A 102 -12.54 -10.32 4.12
CA ALA A 102 -12.29 -10.58 2.70
C ALA A 102 -11.22 -11.67 2.51
N ASN A 103 -11.56 -12.90 2.90
CA ASN A 103 -10.64 -14.05 2.96
C ASN A 103 -10.42 -14.76 1.62
N ASP A 104 -11.22 -14.46 0.61
CA ASP A 104 -11.23 -15.17 -0.66
C ASP A 104 -11.65 -14.26 -1.83
N LEU A 105 -11.37 -14.73 -3.04
CA LEU A 105 -11.70 -14.04 -4.29
C LEU A 105 -13.19 -13.70 -4.41
N ALA A 106 -14.06 -14.64 -4.02
CA ALA A 106 -15.51 -14.44 -4.11
C ALA A 106 -15.98 -13.30 -3.20
N THR A 107 -15.46 -13.21 -1.98
CA THR A 107 -15.77 -12.12 -1.06
C THR A 107 -15.20 -10.80 -1.57
N LEU A 108 -13.99 -10.80 -2.13
CA LEU A 108 -13.39 -9.62 -2.71
C LEU A 108 -14.21 -9.08 -3.91
N VAL A 109 -14.67 -9.96 -4.79
CA VAL A 109 -15.53 -9.55 -5.93
C VAL A 109 -16.90 -9.08 -5.43
N TRP A 110 -17.47 -9.72 -4.41
CA TRP A 110 -18.71 -9.27 -3.81
C TRP A 110 -18.60 -7.86 -3.22
N VAL A 111 -17.54 -7.55 -2.46
CA VAL A 111 -17.34 -6.18 -1.94
C VAL A 111 -17.13 -5.17 -3.07
N ALA A 112 -16.41 -5.53 -4.14
CA ALA A 112 -16.26 -4.67 -5.32
C ALA A 112 -17.61 -4.40 -6.01
N ASN A 113 -18.48 -5.41 -6.09
CA ASN A 113 -19.83 -5.27 -6.66
C ASN A 113 -20.74 -4.34 -5.83
N LEU A 114 -20.49 -4.21 -4.52
CA LEU A 114 -21.11 -3.22 -3.64
C LEU A 114 -20.58 -1.77 -3.87
N ALA A 115 -19.73 -1.57 -4.87
CA ALA A 115 -18.99 -0.35 -5.16
C ALA A 115 -18.05 0.07 -4.02
N ALA A 116 -17.49 -0.89 -3.27
CA ALA A 116 -16.39 -0.62 -2.35
C ALA A 116 -15.11 -0.38 -3.16
N ILE A 117 -14.83 0.90 -3.48
CA ILE A 117 -13.64 1.27 -4.22
C ILE A 117 -12.41 1.21 -3.32
N GLU A 118 -12.49 1.71 -2.09
CA GLU A 118 -11.36 1.67 -1.16
C GLU A 118 -11.57 0.63 -0.06
N LEU A 119 -10.53 -0.17 0.18
CA LEU A 119 -10.48 -1.24 1.16
C LEU A 119 -9.54 -0.82 2.30
N HIS A 120 -10.04 -0.76 3.53
CA HIS A 120 -9.30 -0.27 4.69
C HIS A 120 -9.26 -1.35 5.78
N PRO A 121 -8.30 -2.28 5.76
CA PRO A 121 -8.14 -3.29 6.80
C PRO A 121 -7.53 -2.70 8.08
N SER A 122 -7.75 -3.39 9.21
CA SER A 122 -7.00 -3.13 10.43
C SER A 122 -5.54 -3.62 10.35
N LEU A 123 -4.68 -3.10 11.24
CA LEU A 123 -3.28 -3.56 11.34
C LEU A 123 -3.17 -4.93 12.02
N SER A 124 -4.14 -5.29 12.86
CA SER A 124 -4.26 -6.60 13.54
C SER A 124 -5.07 -7.61 12.73
N LEU A 125 -5.25 -8.82 13.26
CA LEU A 125 -6.22 -9.80 12.78
C LEU A 125 -7.46 -9.75 13.67
N ALA A 126 -8.60 -10.22 13.17
CA ALA A 126 -9.82 -10.33 13.98
C ALA A 126 -9.66 -11.27 15.17
N ALA A 127 -8.81 -12.29 15.03
CA ALA A 127 -8.55 -13.29 16.08
C ALA A 127 -7.78 -12.72 17.28
N ASP A 128 -7.10 -11.59 17.11
CA ASP A 128 -6.31 -10.92 18.14
C ASP A 128 -6.25 -9.42 17.78
N ILE A 129 -7.34 -8.71 18.08
CA ILE A 129 -7.53 -7.33 17.60
C ILE A 129 -6.54 -6.36 18.22
N GLU A 130 -6.07 -6.64 19.44
CA GLU A 130 -5.15 -5.82 20.23
C GLU A 130 -3.68 -6.00 19.80
N CYS A 131 -3.37 -7.07 19.05
CA CYS A 131 -2.03 -7.36 18.55
C CYS A 131 -1.86 -6.95 17.08
N PRO A 132 -1.28 -5.76 16.77
CA PRO A 132 -0.99 -5.38 15.38
C PRO A 132 0.03 -6.33 14.74
N ARG A 133 -0.16 -6.61 13.44
CA ARG A 133 0.80 -7.39 12.63
C ARG A 133 1.92 -6.53 12.07
N SER A 134 1.71 -5.22 11.98
CA SER A 134 2.66 -4.25 11.45
C SER A 134 2.48 -2.90 12.14
N MET A 135 3.54 -2.10 12.17
CA MET A 135 3.51 -0.68 12.47
C MET A 135 3.56 0.12 11.16
N VAL A 136 2.88 1.26 11.11
CA VAL A 136 2.78 2.11 9.90
C VAL A 136 3.10 3.57 10.20
N PHE A 137 3.72 4.24 9.23
CA PHE A 137 3.88 5.69 9.19
C PHE A 137 3.21 6.19 7.93
N ASP A 138 2.12 6.96 8.05
CA ASP A 138 1.46 7.59 6.90
C ASP A 138 2.02 9.00 6.71
N LEU A 139 2.63 9.23 5.56
CA LEU A 139 3.34 10.47 5.23
C LEU A 139 2.43 11.34 4.38
N ASP A 140 1.76 12.28 5.04
CA ASP A 140 0.74 13.14 4.45
C ASP A 140 1.30 14.53 4.10
N PRO A 141 1.44 14.88 2.81
CA PRO A 141 1.96 16.18 2.43
C PRO A 141 0.89 17.27 2.54
N GLY A 142 1.22 18.35 3.25
CA GLY A 142 0.47 19.59 3.24
C GLY A 142 0.91 20.48 2.06
N PRO A 143 -0.01 20.88 1.17
CA PRO A 143 0.33 21.69 -0.01
C PRO A 143 1.18 22.92 0.34
N PRO A 144 2.10 23.33 -0.54
CA PRO A 144 2.49 22.75 -1.84
C PRO A 144 3.40 21.53 -1.76
N ALA A 145 3.76 21.02 -0.57
CA ALA A 145 4.50 19.77 -0.47
C ALA A 145 3.72 18.62 -1.13
N ASN A 146 4.45 17.63 -1.63
CA ASN A 146 3.89 16.47 -2.30
C ASN A 146 4.72 15.20 -1.99
N ILE A 147 4.46 14.12 -2.72
CA ILE A 147 5.12 12.83 -2.50
C ILE A 147 6.66 12.89 -2.60
N VAL A 148 7.25 13.87 -3.29
CA VAL A 148 8.70 14.08 -3.34
C VAL A 148 9.24 14.40 -1.95
N GLN A 149 8.58 15.29 -1.20
CA GLN A 149 8.95 15.57 0.19
C GLN A 149 8.66 14.36 1.08
N CYS A 150 7.58 13.61 0.84
CA CYS A 150 7.35 12.35 1.55
C CYS A 150 8.50 11.34 1.32
N CYS A 151 9.07 11.27 0.11
CA CYS A 151 10.21 10.40 -0.18
C CYS A 151 11.44 10.77 0.66
N GLN A 152 11.68 12.07 0.89
CA GLN A 152 12.76 12.51 1.76
C GLN A 152 12.56 12.00 3.20
N VAL A 153 11.36 12.16 3.75
CA VAL A 153 11.02 11.69 5.09
C VAL A 153 11.06 10.16 5.18
N ALA A 154 10.63 9.46 4.13
CA ALA A 154 10.71 8.01 4.03
C ALA A 154 12.15 7.48 4.09
N VAL A 155 13.10 8.14 3.43
CA VAL A 155 14.52 7.77 3.48
C VAL A 155 15.10 7.95 4.87
N TRP A 156 14.71 8.99 5.61
CA TRP A 156 15.11 9.18 7.02
C TRP A 156 14.53 8.08 7.91
N LEU A 157 13.24 7.78 7.78
CA LEU A 157 12.61 6.68 8.50
C LEU A 157 13.31 5.35 8.21
N ARG A 158 13.64 5.06 6.95
CA ARG A 158 14.39 3.86 6.57
C ARG A 158 15.73 3.79 7.28
N ALA A 159 16.50 4.88 7.30
CA ALA A 159 17.80 4.91 7.96
C ALA A 159 17.70 4.65 9.47
N ILE A 160 16.66 5.19 10.12
CA ILE A 160 16.36 4.92 11.54
C ILE A 160 16.03 3.44 11.73
N PHE A 161 15.17 2.86 10.88
CA PHE A 161 14.84 1.43 10.99
C PHE A 161 16.04 0.53 10.71
N ASP A 162 16.87 0.84 9.73
CA ASP A 162 18.10 0.10 9.41
C ASP A 162 19.06 0.09 10.61
N HIS A 163 19.16 1.20 11.35
CA HIS A 163 19.94 1.27 12.60
C HIS A 163 19.43 0.27 13.65
N PHE A 164 18.11 0.20 13.83
CA PHE A 164 17.47 -0.79 14.70
C PHE A 164 17.38 -2.19 14.10
N LYS A 165 17.98 -2.41 12.93
CA LYS A 165 17.94 -3.68 12.17
C LYS A 165 16.51 -4.12 11.84
N LEU A 166 15.61 -3.16 11.67
CA LEU A 166 14.24 -3.35 11.24
C LEU A 166 14.14 -3.11 9.73
N GLN A 167 13.57 -4.07 9.02
CA GLN A 167 13.20 -3.92 7.62
C GLN A 167 11.89 -3.16 7.51
N SER A 168 11.84 -2.21 6.58
CA SER A 168 10.67 -1.39 6.28
C SER A 168 10.35 -1.40 4.79
N PHE A 169 9.06 -1.25 4.46
CA PHE A 169 8.53 -1.45 3.11
C PHE A 169 7.64 -0.26 2.72
N PRO A 170 7.99 0.47 1.66
CA PRO A 170 7.23 1.64 1.22
C PRO A 170 6.12 1.26 0.24
N LYS A 171 4.99 1.96 0.33
CA LYS A 171 3.95 1.98 -0.71
C LYS A 171 3.45 3.39 -0.94
N THR A 172 3.03 3.70 -2.16
CA THR A 172 2.26 4.92 -2.41
C THR A 172 0.90 4.78 -1.73
N SER A 173 0.32 5.89 -1.30
CA SER A 173 -1.08 5.87 -0.83
C SER A 173 -2.07 5.68 -2.00
N GLY A 174 -1.61 5.83 -3.26
CA GLY A 174 -2.47 6.01 -4.44
C GLY A 174 -3.15 7.38 -4.47
N SER A 175 -2.72 8.30 -3.61
CA SER A 175 -3.29 9.63 -3.49
C SER A 175 -2.18 10.68 -3.51
N LYS A 176 -1.97 11.45 -2.44
CA LYS A 176 -0.97 12.54 -2.40
C LYS A 176 0.31 12.11 -1.70
N GLY A 177 0.21 11.22 -0.70
CA GLY A 177 1.31 10.79 0.16
C GLY A 177 1.74 9.35 -0.07
N MET A 178 2.51 8.83 0.88
CA MET A 178 3.00 7.44 0.88
C MET A 178 3.05 6.88 2.30
N GLN A 179 3.18 5.58 2.43
CA GLN A 179 3.17 4.89 3.71
C GLN A 179 4.39 3.98 3.84
N ILE A 180 4.96 3.92 5.04
CA ILE A 180 6.07 3.03 5.39
C ILE A 180 5.58 2.02 6.41
N TYR A 181 5.71 0.74 6.07
CA TYR A 181 5.31 -0.37 6.94
C TYR A 181 6.52 -1.07 7.52
N VAL A 182 6.47 -1.37 8.81
CA VAL A 182 7.41 -2.26 9.51
C VAL A 182 6.63 -3.50 9.94
N PRO A 183 6.83 -4.67 9.32
CA PRO A 183 6.13 -5.88 9.74
C PRO A 183 6.67 -6.37 11.08
N LEU A 184 5.77 -6.73 11.97
CA LEU A 184 6.10 -7.20 13.32
C LEU A 184 5.84 -8.70 13.41
N ASN A 185 4.60 -9.14 13.12
CA ASN A 185 4.20 -10.55 13.14
C ASN A 185 4.63 -11.34 14.42
N THR A 186 4.89 -10.62 15.51
CA THR A 186 5.23 -11.10 16.86
C THR A 186 4.22 -10.53 17.85
N LYS A 187 4.14 -11.10 19.05
CA LYS A 187 3.32 -10.53 20.13
C LYS A 187 3.81 -9.11 20.44
N THR A 188 2.90 -8.15 20.32
CA THR A 188 3.09 -6.73 20.64
C THR A 188 1.72 -6.07 20.74
N SER A 189 1.60 -4.90 21.36
CA SER A 189 0.32 -4.17 21.48
C SER A 189 0.36 -2.79 20.81
N TYR A 190 -0.81 -2.17 20.66
CA TYR A 190 -0.90 -0.76 20.26
C TYR A 190 -0.26 0.19 21.29
N ASP A 191 -0.24 -0.19 22.57
CA ASP A 191 0.45 0.55 23.64
C ASP A 191 1.98 0.54 23.48
N GLU A 192 2.54 -0.38 22.70
CA GLU A 192 3.96 -0.37 22.33
C GLU A 192 4.20 0.33 21.00
N THR A 193 3.41 0.00 19.97
CA THR A 193 3.62 0.51 18.60
C THR A 193 3.31 2.00 18.48
N LYS A 194 2.26 2.50 19.14
CA LYS A 194 1.81 3.89 19.03
C LYS A 194 2.79 4.87 19.68
N PRO A 195 3.25 4.67 20.94
CA PRO A 195 4.25 5.57 21.52
C PRO A 195 5.59 5.50 20.77
N PHE A 196 5.96 4.33 20.24
CA PHE A 196 7.17 4.20 19.43
C PHE A 196 7.08 5.03 18.14
N ALA A 197 5.99 4.92 17.39
CA ALA A 197 5.77 5.70 16.19
C ALA A 197 5.73 7.21 16.48
N HIS A 198 5.08 7.61 17.58
CA HIS A 198 5.02 9.00 17.99
C HIS A 198 6.40 9.57 18.37
N ALA A 199 7.23 8.79 19.09
CA ALA A 199 8.59 9.19 19.44
C ALA A 199 9.44 9.47 18.19
N LEU A 200 9.38 8.59 17.18
CA LEU A 200 10.10 8.80 15.91
C LEU A 200 9.55 9.99 15.12
N ALA A 201 8.23 10.20 15.11
CA ALA A 201 7.63 11.37 14.46
C ALA A 201 8.11 12.70 15.10
N ARG A 202 8.18 12.75 16.44
CA ARG A 202 8.69 13.92 17.18
C ARG A 202 10.19 14.13 16.99
N LEU A 203 10.97 13.05 16.90
CA LEU A 203 12.40 13.13 16.60
C LEU A 203 12.63 13.77 15.23
N LEU A 204 11.95 13.26 14.19
CA LEU A 204 12.03 13.83 12.84
C LEU A 204 11.54 15.28 12.78
N GLU A 205 10.45 15.61 13.50
CA GLU A 205 10.00 16.99 13.60
C GLU A 205 11.05 17.89 14.27
N ASN A 206 11.72 17.43 15.32
CA ASN A 206 12.74 18.23 16.01
C ASN A 206 13.96 18.53 15.14
N GLU A 207 14.40 17.57 14.33
CA GLU A 207 15.57 17.70 13.45
C GLU A 207 15.27 18.44 12.15
N HIS A 208 14.04 18.29 11.65
CA HIS A 208 13.62 18.79 10.35
C HIS A 208 12.35 19.62 10.47
N ARG A 209 12.34 20.59 11.40
CA ARG A 209 11.17 21.44 11.73
C ARG A 209 10.59 22.20 10.54
N ASP A 210 11.41 22.46 9.53
CA ASP A 210 11.04 23.11 8.28
C ASP A 210 10.24 22.19 7.35
N LEU A 211 10.42 20.87 7.45
CA LEU A 211 9.80 19.89 6.55
C LEU A 211 8.82 18.93 7.23
N VAL A 212 8.95 18.66 8.52
CA VAL A 212 8.18 17.63 9.24
C VAL A 212 7.31 18.26 10.32
N VAL A 213 6.13 17.68 10.52
CA VAL A 213 5.24 17.96 11.64
C VAL A 213 4.63 16.67 12.18
N SER A 214 4.50 16.56 13.51
CA SER A 214 3.84 15.43 14.18
C SER A 214 2.54 15.83 14.90
N ASP A 215 2.21 17.13 14.94
CA ASP A 215 0.92 17.64 15.41
C ASP A 215 -0.19 17.36 14.38
N MET A 216 -1.31 16.84 14.87
CA MET A 216 -2.47 16.47 14.04
C MET A 216 -3.20 17.69 13.43
N LYS A 217 -3.00 18.91 13.95
CA LYS A 217 -3.66 20.11 13.45
C LYS A 217 -3.33 20.35 11.97
N LYS A 218 -4.35 20.49 11.12
CA LYS A 218 -4.15 20.75 9.68
C LYS A 218 -3.45 22.10 9.41
N ALA A 219 -3.69 23.09 10.27
CA ALA A 219 -3.15 24.45 10.11
C ALA A 219 -1.62 24.51 10.10
N VAL A 220 -0.94 23.54 10.72
CA VAL A 220 0.54 23.51 10.81
C VAL A 220 1.19 22.67 9.71
N ARG A 221 0.40 22.13 8.76
CA ARG A 221 0.90 21.21 7.73
C ARG A 221 1.36 21.92 6.45
N THR A 222 1.02 23.20 6.24
CA THR A 222 1.39 23.92 5.01
C THR A 222 2.89 23.85 4.76
N ASN A 223 3.30 23.46 3.54
CA ASN A 223 4.68 23.19 3.13
C ASN A 223 5.38 21.99 3.82
N LYS A 224 4.70 21.24 4.69
CA LYS A 224 5.31 20.18 5.51
C LYS A 224 4.70 18.80 5.23
N ILE A 225 5.40 17.78 5.69
CA ILE A 225 4.94 16.40 5.76
C ILE A 225 4.45 16.14 7.18
N PHE A 226 3.17 15.83 7.30
CA PHE A 226 2.63 15.25 8.53
C PHE A 226 3.01 13.77 8.59
N VAL A 227 3.76 13.40 9.62
CA VAL A 227 4.07 12.00 9.92
C VAL A 227 2.95 11.49 10.83
N ASP A 228 1.94 10.87 10.24
CA ASP A 228 0.78 10.37 10.96
C ASP A 228 1.12 9.06 11.70
N TRP A 229 1.57 9.22 12.93
CA TRP A 229 1.80 8.14 13.88
C TRP A 229 0.50 7.57 14.46
N SER A 230 -0.62 8.30 14.33
CA SER A 230 -1.90 7.95 14.96
C SER A 230 -2.63 6.79 14.29
N GLN A 231 -2.14 6.36 13.12
CA GLN A 231 -2.64 5.19 12.40
C GLN A 231 -2.38 3.88 13.17
N ASN A 232 -1.42 3.87 14.11
CA ASN A 232 -1.09 2.73 14.96
C ASN A 232 -2.06 2.64 16.13
N ASP A 233 -3.32 2.37 15.86
CA ASP A 233 -4.39 2.35 16.85
C ASP A 233 -5.44 1.30 16.46
N GLU A 234 -5.99 0.57 17.43
CA GLU A 234 -6.95 -0.51 17.18
C GLU A 234 -8.25 -0.04 16.52
N HIS A 235 -8.62 1.23 16.68
CA HIS A 235 -9.85 1.78 16.11
C HIS A 235 -9.64 2.36 14.70
N LYS A 236 -8.40 2.37 14.21
CA LYS A 236 -8.01 2.91 12.91
C LYS A 236 -7.86 1.81 11.87
N THR A 237 -8.05 2.23 10.63
CA THR A 237 -7.83 1.41 9.45
C THR A 237 -7.10 2.24 8.43
N THR A 238 -6.18 1.62 7.70
CA THR A 238 -5.38 2.29 6.66
C THR A 238 -5.70 1.67 5.32
N VAL A 239 -5.65 2.46 4.24
CA VAL A 239 -5.91 1.93 2.90
C VAL A 239 -4.98 0.76 2.57
N SER A 240 -5.57 -0.36 2.16
CA SER A 240 -4.84 -1.59 1.85
C SER A 240 -3.81 -1.34 0.75
N VAL A 241 -2.75 -2.15 0.77
CA VAL A 241 -1.98 -2.41 -0.44
C VAL A 241 -2.92 -2.88 -1.57
N TYR A 242 -2.65 -2.48 -2.80
CA TYR A 242 -3.43 -2.78 -4.01
C TYR A 242 -4.88 -2.29 -4.03
N SER A 243 -5.35 -1.56 -3.01
CA SER A 243 -6.66 -0.93 -3.06
C SER A 243 -6.66 0.20 -4.09
N LEU A 244 -7.72 0.25 -4.89
CA LEU A 244 -8.06 1.44 -5.67
C LEU A 244 -8.32 2.62 -4.73
N ARG A 245 -8.08 3.82 -5.25
CA ARG A 245 -8.39 5.10 -4.62
C ARG A 245 -9.48 5.80 -5.39
N ALA A 246 -10.43 6.38 -4.66
CA ALA A 246 -11.49 7.17 -5.27
C ALA A 246 -10.98 8.60 -5.50
N ARG A 247 -10.16 8.74 -6.55
CA ARG A 247 -9.65 9.99 -7.10
C ARG A 247 -10.22 10.17 -8.49
N GLU A 248 -9.82 11.25 -9.17
CA GLU A 248 -10.21 11.52 -10.56
C GLU A 248 -9.88 10.33 -11.49
N HIS A 249 -8.72 9.71 -11.27
CA HIS A 249 -8.25 8.52 -11.97
C HIS A 249 -8.28 7.28 -11.05
N PRO A 250 -8.41 6.05 -11.60
CA PRO A 250 -8.40 4.78 -10.86
C PRO A 250 -6.99 4.40 -10.39
N THR A 251 -6.41 5.29 -9.58
CA THR A 251 -5.10 5.16 -8.95
C THR A 251 -5.11 4.12 -7.84
N VAL A 252 -3.95 3.54 -7.56
CA VAL A 252 -3.80 2.42 -6.63
C VAL A 252 -2.76 2.71 -5.56
N SER A 253 -3.07 2.30 -4.33
CA SER A 253 -2.13 2.19 -3.21
C SER A 253 -1.10 1.08 -3.50
N THR A 254 0.06 1.45 -4.04
CA THR A 254 0.95 0.50 -4.75
C THR A 254 2.28 0.30 -4.01
N PRO A 255 2.69 -0.94 -3.70
CA PRO A 255 4.03 -1.24 -3.20
C PRO A 255 5.11 -0.73 -4.14
N ILE A 256 6.13 -0.10 -3.59
CA ILE A 256 7.27 0.41 -4.35
C ILE A 256 8.58 -0.07 -3.75
N THR A 257 9.61 -0.06 -4.59
CA THR A 257 10.98 -0.34 -4.17
C THR A 257 11.60 0.91 -3.55
N TRP A 258 12.62 0.74 -2.72
CA TRP A 258 13.34 1.87 -2.17
C TRP A 258 14.11 2.65 -3.26
N GLU A 259 14.58 1.95 -4.30
CA GLU A 259 15.20 2.57 -5.48
C GLU A 259 14.23 3.50 -6.21
N GLU A 260 12.93 3.17 -6.26
CA GLU A 260 11.89 4.04 -6.81
C GLU A 260 11.66 5.29 -5.95
N VAL A 261 11.73 5.17 -4.62
CA VAL A 261 11.67 6.30 -3.68
C VAL A 261 12.85 7.24 -3.89
N GLU A 262 14.07 6.71 -3.89
CA GLU A 262 15.31 7.49 -4.09
C GLU A 262 15.36 8.16 -5.46
N ARG A 263 14.91 7.45 -6.51
CA ARG A 263 14.83 7.99 -7.87
C ARG A 263 13.86 9.17 -7.95
N THR A 264 12.70 9.06 -7.30
CA THR A 264 11.69 10.12 -7.25
C THR A 264 12.22 11.36 -6.55
N LEU A 265 12.87 11.16 -5.40
CA LEU A 265 13.54 12.23 -4.66
C LEU A 265 14.61 12.93 -5.51
N LYS A 266 15.48 12.15 -6.17
CA LYS A 266 16.56 12.69 -7.02
C LYS A 266 16.03 13.48 -8.22
N LYS A 267 15.00 12.98 -8.89
CA LYS A 267 14.41 13.63 -10.07
C LYS A 267 13.46 14.77 -9.73
N LYS A 268 13.01 14.86 -8.47
CA LYS A 268 11.98 15.80 -7.99
C LYS A 268 10.69 15.74 -8.81
N ASP A 269 10.33 14.52 -9.21
CA ASP A 269 9.22 14.28 -10.12
C ASP A 269 8.18 13.36 -9.46
N ALA A 270 7.09 13.97 -8.98
CA ALA A 270 6.00 13.27 -8.31
C ALA A 270 5.27 12.27 -9.21
N SER A 271 5.32 12.45 -10.54
CA SER A 271 4.60 11.58 -11.48
C SER A 271 5.15 10.15 -11.52
N LEU A 272 6.40 9.95 -11.06
CA LEU A 272 7.07 8.65 -11.04
C LEU A 272 6.47 7.64 -10.05
N LEU A 273 5.62 8.11 -9.12
CA LEU A 273 4.97 7.30 -8.08
C LEU A 273 3.44 7.37 -8.17
N VAL A 274 2.92 7.53 -9.38
CA VAL A 274 1.49 7.43 -9.68
C VAL A 274 1.26 6.17 -10.50
N PHE A 275 0.39 5.29 -10.00
CA PHE A 275 0.07 4.02 -10.65
C PHE A 275 -1.44 3.87 -10.73
N GLU A 276 -1.95 3.67 -11.94
CA GLU A 276 -3.34 3.28 -12.18
C GLU A 276 -3.52 1.75 -12.14
N SER A 277 -4.78 1.32 -12.18
CA SER A 277 -5.20 -0.08 -12.09
C SER A 277 -4.42 -1.02 -13.03
N GLN A 278 -4.35 -0.67 -14.32
CA GLN A 278 -3.68 -1.50 -15.34
C GLN A 278 -2.15 -1.56 -15.12
N GLN A 279 -1.52 -0.42 -14.83
CA GLN A 279 -0.07 -0.34 -14.54
C GLN A 279 0.29 -1.17 -13.30
N THR A 280 -0.59 -1.22 -12.31
CA THR A 280 -0.40 -2.03 -11.10
C THR A 280 -0.44 -3.53 -11.42
N LEU A 281 -1.39 -3.96 -12.24
CA LEU A 281 -1.50 -5.36 -12.68
C LEU A 281 -0.24 -5.80 -13.45
N GLU A 282 0.25 -4.95 -14.36
CA GLU A 282 1.49 -5.18 -15.10
C GLU A 282 2.71 -5.24 -14.17
N ARG A 283 2.76 -4.36 -13.17
CA ARG A 283 3.80 -4.39 -12.12
C ARG A 283 3.83 -5.72 -11.39
N VAL A 284 2.68 -6.18 -10.92
CA VAL A 284 2.58 -7.44 -10.16
C VAL A 284 2.94 -8.63 -11.04
N ALA A 285 2.51 -8.65 -12.31
CA ALA A 285 2.90 -9.70 -13.24
C ALA A 285 4.42 -9.76 -13.46
N LYS A 286 5.10 -8.59 -13.45
CA LYS A 286 6.55 -8.49 -13.67
C LYS A 286 7.38 -8.73 -12.41
N MET A 287 6.94 -8.21 -11.27
CA MET A 287 7.75 -8.08 -10.05
C MET A 287 7.26 -8.97 -8.91
N GLY A 288 6.10 -9.60 -9.04
CA GLY A 288 5.41 -10.27 -7.96
C GLY A 288 4.89 -9.28 -6.90
N ASP A 289 4.62 -9.81 -5.70
CA ASP A 289 4.18 -9.01 -4.56
C ASP A 289 5.38 -8.47 -3.77
N LEU A 290 5.73 -7.19 -3.98
CA LEU A 290 6.79 -6.52 -3.24
C LEU A 290 6.47 -6.32 -1.75
N PHE A 291 5.20 -6.44 -1.38
CA PHE A 291 4.74 -6.34 0.00
C PHE A 291 4.61 -7.71 0.68
N ALA A 292 4.90 -8.82 -0.01
CA ALA A 292 4.82 -10.19 0.54
C ALA A 292 5.52 -10.38 1.89
N PRO A 293 6.70 -9.75 2.18
CA PRO A 293 7.34 -9.87 3.48
C PRO A 293 6.45 -9.45 4.66
N LEU A 294 5.47 -8.56 4.46
CA LEU A 294 4.57 -8.14 5.54
C LEU A 294 3.70 -9.28 6.09
N LEU A 295 3.48 -10.32 5.30
CA LEU A 295 2.64 -11.46 5.69
C LEU A 295 3.34 -12.38 6.70
N SER A 296 4.67 -12.43 6.69
CA SER A 296 5.43 -13.48 7.38
C SER A 296 6.68 -13.02 8.13
N LEU A 297 7.29 -11.89 7.75
CA LEU A 297 8.52 -11.40 8.39
C LEU A 297 8.24 -11.02 9.84
N LYS A 298 8.96 -11.68 10.77
CA LYS A 298 8.85 -11.45 12.20
C LYS A 298 9.93 -10.51 12.68
N GLN A 299 9.56 -9.39 13.28
CA GLN A 299 10.47 -8.40 13.85
C GLN A 299 9.96 -7.94 15.21
N LYS A 300 10.87 -7.74 16.16
CA LYS A 300 10.53 -7.23 17.49
C LYS A 300 10.91 -5.76 17.56
N LEU A 301 10.01 -4.93 18.07
CA LEU A 301 10.33 -3.54 18.34
C LEU A 301 11.41 -3.44 19.43
N PRO A 302 12.39 -2.53 19.29
CA PRO A 302 13.32 -2.24 20.36
C PRO A 302 12.61 -1.51 21.50
N LYS A 303 13.15 -1.60 22.72
CA LYS A 303 12.59 -0.92 23.88
C LYS A 303 12.77 0.60 23.76
N LEU A 304 11.71 1.35 24.05
CA LEU A 304 11.68 2.82 24.00
C LEU A 304 12.72 3.51 24.90
N ALA A 305 13.13 2.88 26.00
CA ALA A 305 14.15 3.42 26.91
C ALA A 305 15.48 3.77 26.21
N GLY A 306 15.83 3.09 25.11
CA GLY A 306 17.01 3.43 24.29
C GLY A 306 16.87 4.77 23.56
N ILE A 307 15.66 5.16 23.18
CA ILE A 307 15.39 6.39 22.40
C ILE A 307 15.37 7.65 23.30
N GLY A 308 15.13 7.50 24.60
CA GLY A 308 14.92 8.61 25.54
C GLY A 308 16.10 9.01 26.44
N GLU A 309 16.95 8.07 26.87
CA GLU A 309 17.95 8.36 27.93
C GLU A 309 19.43 8.19 27.50
N GLY A 310 19.73 7.75 26.28
CA GLY A 310 21.13 7.56 25.85
C GLY A 310 21.42 7.53 24.35
N GLU A 311 20.44 7.26 23.48
CA GLU A 311 20.65 7.17 22.02
C GLU A 311 19.97 8.25 21.14
N PRO A 312 19.21 9.27 21.63
CA PRO A 312 18.58 10.23 20.72
C PRO A 312 19.61 11.01 19.88
N GLN A 313 20.82 11.24 20.40
CA GLN A 313 21.92 11.81 19.62
C GLN A 313 22.34 10.91 18.45
N VAL A 314 22.44 9.59 18.64
CA VAL A 314 22.85 8.65 17.58
C VAL A 314 21.78 8.54 16.50
N VAL A 315 20.50 8.43 16.88
CA VAL A 315 19.40 8.40 15.91
C VAL A 315 19.32 9.73 15.15
N SER A 316 19.57 10.85 15.84
CA SER A 316 19.63 12.18 15.21
C SER A 316 20.80 12.36 14.26
N GLU A 317 21.96 11.81 14.61
CA GLU A 317 23.13 11.80 13.74
C GLU A 317 22.88 10.94 12.50
N ILE A 318 22.15 9.83 12.63
CA ILE A 318 21.83 8.94 11.50
C ILE A 318 20.85 9.59 10.54
N ALA A 319 19.78 10.22 11.05
CA ALA A 319 18.83 10.98 10.23
C ALA A 319 19.50 12.21 9.57
N ALA A 320 20.35 12.93 10.30
CA ALA A 320 21.16 14.02 9.76
C ALA A 320 22.18 13.54 8.70
N GLN A 321 22.82 12.37 8.88
CA GLN A 321 23.74 11.78 7.92
C GLN A 321 23.03 11.29 6.65
N ALA A 322 21.83 10.72 6.78
CA ALA A 322 20.98 10.36 5.64
C ALA A 322 20.62 11.59 4.79
N SER A 323 20.54 12.78 5.39
CA SER A 323 20.36 14.07 4.68
C SER A 323 21.62 14.53 3.92
N ARG A 324 22.82 14.13 4.37
CA ARG A 324 24.11 14.60 3.83
C ARG A 324 24.71 13.68 2.78
N LYS A 325 24.33 12.40 2.73
CA LYS A 325 24.88 11.45 1.76
C LYS A 325 24.32 11.68 0.35
N LYS A 326 25.20 12.12 -0.56
CA LYS A 326 24.98 11.99 -2.02
C LYS A 326 24.90 10.51 -2.39
N PRO A 327 24.11 10.11 -3.41
CA PRO A 327 23.96 8.72 -3.77
C PRO A 327 25.32 8.10 -4.15
N VAL A 328 25.62 6.95 -3.56
CA VAL A 328 26.81 6.14 -3.90
C VAL A 328 26.66 5.69 -5.37
N PRO A 329 27.69 5.83 -6.22
CA PRO A 329 27.61 5.32 -7.59
C PRO A 329 27.50 3.79 -7.53
N GLY A 330 26.43 3.25 -8.09
CA GLY A 330 26.26 1.80 -8.23
C GLY A 330 27.46 1.21 -8.98
N LYS A 331 28.01 0.12 -8.43
CA LYS A 331 29.05 -0.68 -9.09
C LYS A 331 28.60 -1.01 -10.52
N GLN A 332 29.30 -0.48 -11.51
CA GLN A 332 29.19 -0.91 -12.90
C GLN A 332 29.45 -2.43 -12.95
N ARG A 333 28.43 -3.20 -13.34
CA ARG A 333 28.65 -4.56 -13.83
C ARG A 333 29.51 -4.43 -15.08
N LYS A 334 30.72 -4.98 -15.04
CA LYS A 334 31.57 -5.18 -16.22
C LYS A 334 30.77 -5.99 -17.23
N SER A 335 30.54 -5.41 -18.41
CA SER A 335 30.08 -6.11 -19.60
C SER A 335 31.13 -7.14 -19.98
N SER A 336 30.72 -8.40 -20.12
CA SER A 336 31.52 -9.44 -20.76
C SER A 336 31.61 -9.13 -22.25
N GLU A 337 32.81 -8.89 -22.74
CA GLU A 337 33.12 -8.84 -24.17
C GLU A 337 32.82 -10.20 -24.79
N SER A 338 31.95 -10.20 -25.79
CA SER A 338 31.70 -11.35 -26.66
C SER A 338 32.80 -11.38 -27.73
N GLU A 339 33.76 -12.28 -27.57
CA GLU A 339 34.70 -12.66 -28.63
C GLU A 339 33.92 -13.22 -29.83
N THR A 340 34.03 -12.54 -30.96
CA THR A 340 33.55 -13.01 -32.26
C THR A 340 34.69 -13.76 -32.94
N GLN A 341 34.59 -15.08 -33.06
CA GLN A 341 35.44 -15.87 -33.97
C GLN A 341 34.74 -16.05 -35.33
N PRO A 342 35.45 -15.88 -36.47
CA PRO A 342 34.86 -16.03 -37.79
C PRO A 342 34.83 -17.49 -38.26
N LEU A 343 33.66 -17.93 -38.75
CA LEU A 343 33.47 -19.20 -39.42
C LEU A 343 34.13 -19.18 -40.81
N LYS A 344 35.18 -19.99 -40.98
CA LYS A 344 35.77 -20.33 -42.28
C LYS A 344 34.80 -21.21 -43.08
N GLY A 345 34.61 -20.84 -44.34
CA GLY A 345 33.67 -21.48 -45.26
C GLY A 345 34.00 -22.92 -45.65
N GLN A 346 32.95 -23.62 -46.08
CA GLN A 346 33.07 -24.73 -47.03
C GLN A 346 32.05 -24.53 -48.15
N SER A 347 32.59 -24.30 -49.33
CA SER A 347 31.88 -24.35 -50.60
C SER A 347 31.68 -25.82 -50.98
N ARG A 348 30.42 -26.26 -51.16
CA ARG A 348 30.10 -27.49 -51.89
C ARG A 348 29.27 -27.14 -53.11
N LYS A 349 29.95 -27.14 -54.26
CA LYS A 349 29.37 -27.28 -55.60
C LYS A 349 28.77 -28.69 -55.75
N ARG A 350 27.58 -28.78 -56.34
CA ARG A 350 27.30 -29.44 -57.65
C ARG A 350 25.82 -29.83 -57.75
N SER A 351 25.15 -29.37 -58.80
CA SER A 351 24.59 -30.26 -59.84
C SER A 351 23.97 -29.43 -60.96
N VAL A 352 24.53 -29.52 -62.17
CA VAL A 352 23.78 -29.36 -63.41
C VAL A 352 24.22 -30.51 -64.32
N ARG A 353 23.24 -31.34 -64.70
CA ARG A 353 23.32 -32.39 -65.73
C ARG A 353 23.60 -31.76 -67.10
N HIS A 354 24.43 -32.41 -67.92
CA HIS A 354 24.31 -32.59 -69.38
C HIS A 354 25.26 -33.74 -69.77
N GLY A 355 24.75 -34.71 -70.55
CA GLY A 355 25.50 -35.86 -71.08
C GLY A 355 25.24 -37.15 -70.34
#